data_AF-A0A382XD42-F1
#
_entry.id   AF-A0A382XD42-F1
#
_cell.length_a   1.000
_cell.length_b   1.000
_cell.length_c   1.000
_cell.angle_alpha   90.00
_cell.angle_beta   90.00
_cell.angle_gamma   90.00
#
_symmetry.space_group_name_H-M   'P 1'
#
loop_
_entity.id
_entity.type
_entity.pdbx_description
1 polymer ?
#
loop_
_entity_poly.entity_id
_entity_poly.type
_entity_poly.pdbx_seq_one_letter_code
_entity_poly.pdbx_strand_id
1 'polypeptide(L)'
;ITITYGLHRTGTGDQNFLDHFFHPIIFLGKQIGILVPFFLMLFFLVKKIKTKFNFKDEKILFLLAINIVPIILMFLTSMLMGVKIRTMWMTPFYLFFGVLLIYIFQSQINLSKLKGFISVFLVLFIFSPFAYAYVSITQTDKRTDYQGKEKAYMVKLYLNGKGHKKINYIIGNEWLAGNLCYHLNPRPTNGCNIASWKEDVEIFTEKAIVVFKAEDLK
;
A
#
# COMPACT_ATOMS: atom_id res chain seq x y z
N ILE A 1 9.10 7.99 -18.96
CA ILE A 1 8.01 8.26 -18.00
C ILE A 1 7.63 9.73 -18.16
N THR A 2 6.37 10.07 -18.45
CA THR A 2 5.93 11.46 -18.66
C THR A 2 5.42 12.09 -17.34
N ILE A 3 5.47 13.42 -17.24
CA ILE A 3 4.91 14.16 -16.10
C ILE A 3 3.42 13.85 -15.94
N THR A 4 2.69 13.79 -17.06
CA THR A 4 1.26 13.42 -17.12
C THR A 4 1.01 12.05 -16.53
N TYR A 5 1.86 11.06 -16.85
CA TYR A 5 1.77 9.73 -16.26
C TYR A 5 2.02 9.75 -14.74
N GLY A 6 3.00 10.55 -14.28
CA GLY A 6 3.28 10.73 -12.85
C GLY A 6 2.08 11.33 -12.09
N LEU A 7 1.48 12.38 -12.63
CA LEU A 7 0.29 13.03 -12.08
C LEU A 7 -0.92 12.08 -12.03
N HIS A 8 -1.16 11.33 -13.11
CA HIS A 8 -2.21 10.31 -13.11
C HIS A 8 -1.97 9.22 -12.04
N ARG A 9 -0.72 8.89 -11.74
CA ARG A 9 -0.35 7.92 -10.68
C ARG A 9 -0.49 8.47 -9.27
N THR A 10 -0.42 9.79 -9.08
CA THR A 10 -0.67 10.43 -7.78
C THR A 10 -2.17 10.58 -7.50
N GLY A 11 -3.05 10.34 -8.48
CA GLY A 11 -4.50 10.47 -8.30
C GLY A 11 -4.99 11.92 -8.39
N THR A 12 -4.30 12.75 -9.17
CA THR A 12 -4.74 14.11 -9.51
C THR A 12 -5.72 14.05 -10.68
N GLY A 13 -6.90 14.66 -10.56
CA GLY A 13 -7.90 14.69 -11.63
C GLY A 13 -9.28 15.17 -11.18
N ASP A 14 -9.77 14.69 -10.03
CA ASP A 14 -11.15 14.92 -9.55
C ASP A 14 -11.20 15.53 -8.13
N GLN A 15 -10.25 16.41 -7.82
CA GLN A 15 -10.10 16.95 -6.46
C GLN A 15 -11.00 18.15 -6.21
N ASN A 16 -11.72 18.11 -5.10
CA ASN A 16 -12.54 19.22 -4.63
C ASN A 16 -11.77 20.10 -3.65
N PHE A 17 -12.20 21.35 -3.46
CA PHE A 17 -11.57 22.28 -2.50
C PHE A 17 -11.46 21.69 -1.08
N LEU A 18 -12.46 20.92 -0.64
CA LEU A 18 -12.46 20.25 0.66
C LEU A 18 -11.36 19.19 0.80
N ASP A 19 -10.90 18.61 -0.30
CA ASP A 19 -9.87 17.56 -0.30
C ASP A 19 -8.51 18.11 0.15
N HIS A 20 -8.22 19.38 -0.15
CA HIS A 20 -7.03 20.09 0.31
C HIS A 20 -6.97 20.27 1.83
N PHE A 21 -8.11 20.13 2.52
CA PHE A 21 -8.18 20.21 3.97
C PHE A 21 -8.28 18.82 4.62
N PHE A 22 -9.18 17.95 4.12
CA PHE A 22 -9.41 16.65 4.73
C PHE A 22 -8.29 15.65 4.46
N HIS A 23 -7.73 15.58 3.25
CA HIS A 23 -6.68 14.60 2.95
C HIS A 23 -5.42 14.76 3.80
N PRO A 24 -4.88 15.98 4.02
CA PRO A 24 -3.71 16.17 4.90
C PRO A 24 -3.99 15.79 6.36
N ILE A 25 -5.17 16.11 6.89
CA ILE A 25 -5.56 15.79 8.27
C ILE A 25 -5.70 14.27 8.44
N ILE A 26 -6.39 13.60 7.51
CA ILE A 26 -6.51 12.14 7.50
C ILE A 26 -5.12 11.50 7.40
N PHE A 27 -4.24 12.06 6.58
CA PHE A 27 -2.86 11.59 6.46
C PHE A 27 -2.12 11.67 7.80
N LEU A 28 -2.16 12.81 8.49
CA LEU A 28 -1.54 12.96 9.82
C LEU A 28 -2.13 11.99 10.85
N GLY A 29 -3.45 11.85 10.89
CA GLY A 29 -4.13 10.90 11.77
C GLY A 29 -3.65 9.47 11.53
N LYS A 30 -3.47 9.06 10.26
CA LYS A 30 -2.91 7.75 9.92
C LYS A 30 -1.44 7.61 10.32
N GLN A 31 -0.62 8.64 10.16
CA GLN A 31 0.78 8.59 10.61
C GLN A 31 0.89 8.42 12.13
N ILE A 32 0.07 9.15 12.89
CA ILE A 32 -0.01 8.98 14.35
C ILE A 32 -0.45 7.56 14.69
N GLY A 33 -1.50 7.05 14.04
CA GLY A 33 -2.02 5.71 14.24
C GLY A 33 -0.98 4.61 14.03
N ILE A 34 -0.18 4.70 12.95
CA ILE A 34 0.90 3.75 12.65
C ILE A 34 1.99 3.74 13.73
N LEU A 35 2.24 4.88 14.37
CA LEU A 35 3.28 5.03 15.40
C LEU A 35 2.79 4.67 16.82
N VAL A 36 1.49 4.43 17.04
CA VAL A 36 0.93 4.08 18.37
C VAL A 36 1.66 2.90 19.02
N PRO A 37 1.86 1.74 18.35
CA PRO A 37 2.55 0.61 18.97
C PRO A 37 3.98 0.94 19.37
N PHE A 38 4.65 1.78 18.59
CA PHE A 38 6.00 2.24 18.85
C PHE A 38 6.08 3.18 20.06
N PHE A 39 5.17 4.16 20.17
CA PHE A 39 5.10 5.03 21.34
C PHE A 39 4.71 4.27 22.62
N LEU A 40 3.85 3.25 22.50
CA LEU A 40 3.49 2.38 23.62
C LEU A 40 4.71 1.62 24.13
N MET A 41 5.55 1.07 23.24
CA MET A 41 6.83 0.46 23.65
C MET A 41 7.75 1.46 24.35
N LEU A 42 7.91 2.67 23.79
CA LEU A 42 8.75 3.72 24.37
C LEU A 42 8.27 4.13 25.78
N PHE A 43 6.95 4.20 26.00
CA PHE A 43 6.38 4.55 27.29
C PHE A 43 6.85 3.64 28.43
N PHE A 44 7.02 2.34 28.17
CA PHE A 44 7.57 1.41 29.17
C PHE A 44 9.06 1.63 29.45
N LEU A 45 9.82 2.19 28.50
CA LEU A 45 11.25 2.39 28.61
C LEU A 45 11.64 3.70 29.32
N VAL A 46 10.88 4.78 29.06
CA VAL A 46 11.20 6.14 29.53
C VAL A 46 10.63 6.40 30.92
N LYS A 47 11.48 6.80 31.88
CA LYS A 47 11.05 7.07 33.27
C LYS A 47 10.26 8.36 33.40
N LYS A 48 10.67 9.42 32.69
CA LYS A 48 10.04 10.75 32.69
C LYS A 48 10.20 11.37 31.30
N ILE A 49 9.14 12.01 30.80
CA ILE A 49 9.22 12.81 29.58
C ILE A 49 9.85 14.15 29.96
N LYS A 50 11.17 14.21 29.91
CA LYS A 50 11.95 15.45 30.00
C LYS A 50 12.88 15.52 28.81
N THR A 51 12.67 16.50 27.94
CA THR A 51 13.47 16.71 26.74
C THR A 51 14.35 17.94 26.91
N LYS A 52 15.65 17.81 26.66
CA LYS A 52 16.58 18.94 26.56
C LYS A 52 17.10 18.99 25.12
N PHE A 53 16.55 19.89 24.31
CA PHE A 53 17.01 20.09 22.94
C PHE A 53 18.14 21.11 22.91
N ASN A 54 19.26 20.75 22.28
CA ASN A 54 20.35 21.67 21.99
C ASN A 54 20.43 21.85 20.48
N PHE A 55 20.03 23.02 19.98
CA PHE A 55 20.05 23.33 18.54
C PHE A 55 21.48 23.47 17.97
N LYS A 56 22.53 23.39 18.79
CA LYS A 56 23.92 23.30 18.33
C LYS A 56 24.40 21.87 18.08
N ASP A 57 23.60 20.87 18.43
CA ASP A 57 23.95 19.46 18.25
C ASP A 57 23.50 18.99 16.85
N GLU A 58 24.46 18.82 15.95
CA GLU A 58 24.23 18.43 14.56
C GLU A 58 23.56 17.06 14.44
N LYS A 59 23.77 16.15 15.41
CA LYS A 59 23.20 14.79 15.37
C LYS A 59 21.70 14.83 15.60
N ILE A 60 21.23 15.60 16.58
CA ILE A 60 19.78 15.74 16.82
C ILE A 60 19.12 16.49 15.66
N LEU A 61 19.79 17.50 15.07
CA LEU A 61 19.28 18.20 13.89
C LEU A 61 19.12 17.24 12.70
N PHE A 62 20.13 16.43 12.41
CA PHE A 62 20.07 15.41 11.36
C PHE A 62 18.93 14.41 11.60
N LEU A 63 18.82 13.88 12.83
CA LEU A 63 17.78 12.91 13.17
C LEU A 63 16.37 13.53 13.10
N LEU A 64 16.20 14.80 13.51
CA LEU A 64 14.93 15.51 13.33
C LEU A 64 14.63 15.75 11.86
N ALA A 65 15.62 16.16 11.07
CA ALA A 65 15.44 16.42 9.64
C ALA A 65 14.96 15.16 8.90
N ILE A 66 15.68 14.05 9.03
CA ILE A 66 15.36 12.82 8.28
C ILE A 66 14.02 12.18 8.68
N ASN A 67 13.55 12.38 9.91
CA ASN A 67 12.31 11.79 10.42
C ASN A 67 11.10 12.73 10.28
N ILE A 68 11.26 14.04 10.50
CA ILE A 68 10.14 15.00 10.58
C ILE A 68 9.92 15.74 9.25
N VAL A 69 10.98 16.13 8.54
CA VAL A 69 10.85 16.90 7.29
C VAL A 69 10.05 16.12 6.23
N PRO A 70 10.26 14.80 6.01
CA PRO A 70 9.44 14.06 5.06
C PRO A 70 7.95 14.07 5.41
N ILE A 71 7.58 14.02 6.69
CA ILE A 71 6.17 14.09 7.13
C ILE A 71 5.59 15.45 6.73
N ILE A 72 6.33 16.54 6.99
CA ILE A 72 5.93 17.90 6.64
C ILE A 72 5.77 18.05 5.12
N LEU A 73 6.75 17.57 4.34
CA LEU A 73 6.70 17.66 2.87
C LEU A 73 5.52 16.89 2.27
N MET A 74 5.24 15.69 2.78
CA MET A 74 4.10 14.90 2.33
C MET A 74 2.77 15.52 2.74
N PHE A 75 2.70 16.09 3.94
CA PHE A 75 1.54 16.87 4.39
C PHE A 75 1.29 18.08 3.47
N LEU A 76 2.34 18.87 3.20
CA LEU A 76 2.25 20.04 2.32
C LEU A 76 1.86 19.64 0.89
N THR A 77 2.38 18.52 0.38
CA THR A 77 2.00 18.01 -0.93
C THR A 77 0.51 17.66 -0.99
N SER A 78 0.00 16.98 0.05
CA SER A 78 -1.44 16.70 0.17
C SER A 78 -2.27 17.98 0.26
N MET A 79 -1.77 18.99 0.98
CA MET A 79 -2.48 20.26 1.21
C MET A 79 -2.51 21.12 -0.06
N LEU A 80 -1.40 21.21 -0.78
CA LEU A 80 -1.28 22.00 -2.00
C LEU A 80 -1.98 21.33 -3.19
N MET A 81 -1.84 20.01 -3.32
CA MET A 81 -2.36 19.28 -4.48
C MET A 81 -3.70 18.60 -4.23
N GLY A 82 -4.28 18.65 -3.02
CA GLY A 82 -5.53 17.95 -2.71
C GLY A 82 -5.43 16.42 -2.83
N VAL A 83 -4.22 15.86 -2.93
CA VAL A 83 -4.00 14.43 -3.18
C VAL A 83 -4.13 13.61 -1.90
N LYS A 84 -4.85 12.49 -1.98
CA LYS A 84 -4.86 11.47 -0.93
C LYS A 84 -3.55 10.67 -0.92
N ILE A 85 -2.63 11.06 -0.05
CA ILE A 85 -1.34 10.39 0.09
C ILE A 85 -1.51 8.95 0.61
N ARG A 86 -0.85 8.00 -0.05
CA ARG A 86 -0.79 6.61 0.42
C ARG A 86 0.13 6.54 1.63
N THR A 87 -0.37 5.98 2.73
CA THR A 87 0.36 5.89 4.01
C THR A 87 1.70 5.18 3.88
N MET A 88 1.79 4.15 3.03
CA MET A 88 3.00 3.38 2.76
C MET A 88 4.18 4.21 2.23
N TRP A 89 3.96 5.41 1.68
CA TRP A 89 5.05 6.28 1.21
C TRP A 89 5.90 6.82 2.37
N MET A 90 5.36 6.84 3.59
CA MET A 90 6.06 7.32 4.77
C MET A 90 6.96 6.28 5.43
N THR A 91 6.67 4.99 5.24
CA THR A 91 7.37 3.87 5.88
C THR A 91 8.91 3.98 5.85
N PRO A 92 9.59 4.28 4.73
CA PRO A 92 11.06 4.38 4.72
C PRO A 92 11.60 5.51 5.61
N PHE A 93 10.84 6.58 5.82
CA PHE A 93 11.27 7.70 6.66
C PHE A 93 11.15 7.40 8.16
N TYR A 94 10.49 6.30 8.54
CA TYR A 94 10.40 5.84 9.93
C TYR A 94 11.57 4.98 10.38
N LEU A 95 12.51 4.64 9.49
CA LEU A 95 13.66 3.79 9.82
C LEU A 95 14.50 4.35 10.98
N PHE A 96 14.64 5.67 11.07
CA PHE A 96 15.47 6.33 12.09
C PHE A 96 14.68 6.82 13.32
N PHE A 97 13.37 6.55 13.42
CA PHE A 97 12.56 7.02 14.55
C PHE A 97 13.02 6.39 15.88
N GLY A 98 13.41 5.11 15.86
CA GLY A 98 14.00 4.43 17.01
C GLY A 98 15.25 5.13 17.53
N VAL A 99 16.17 5.45 16.62
CA VAL A 99 17.43 6.15 16.94
C VAL A 99 17.15 7.55 17.48
N LEU A 100 16.24 8.29 16.83
CA LEU A 100 15.82 9.63 17.27
C LEU A 100 15.31 9.61 18.71
N LEU A 101 14.40 8.69 19.05
CA LEU A 101 13.81 8.66 20.39
C LEU A 101 14.79 8.16 21.44
N ILE A 102 15.65 7.18 21.13
CA ILE A 102 16.74 6.80 22.04
C ILE A 102 17.66 7.99 22.29
N TYR A 103 18.05 8.73 21.26
CA TYR A 103 18.93 9.89 21.40
C TYR A 103 18.30 10.98 22.29
N ILE A 104 17.01 11.27 22.11
CA ILE A 104 16.27 12.25 22.90
C ILE A 104 16.14 11.80 24.36
N PHE A 105 15.80 10.53 24.59
CA PHE A 105 15.44 10.02 25.91
C PHE A 105 16.55 9.25 26.62
N GLN A 106 17.75 9.13 26.06
CA GLN A 106 18.85 8.31 26.61
C GLN A 106 19.12 8.55 28.11
N SER A 107 19.06 9.80 28.58
CA SER A 107 19.26 10.15 30.00
C SER A 107 18.10 9.72 30.92
N GLN A 108 16.94 9.40 30.36
CA GLN A 108 15.70 9.04 31.05
C GLN A 108 15.34 7.56 30.86
N ILE A 109 16.08 6.81 30.03
CA ILE A 109 15.88 5.38 29.84
C ILE A 109 16.24 4.65 31.15
N ASN A 110 15.31 3.84 31.63
CA ASN A 110 15.55 3.00 32.80
C ASN A 110 15.67 1.53 32.38
N LEU A 111 16.89 0.99 32.43
CA LEU A 111 17.16 -0.40 32.09
C LEU A 111 16.41 -1.40 32.99
N SER A 112 16.04 -1.02 34.21
CA SER A 112 15.22 -1.91 35.07
C SER A 112 13.80 -2.11 34.55
N LYS A 113 13.30 -1.21 33.68
CA LYS A 113 11.98 -1.34 33.03
C LYS A 113 12.03 -2.06 31.67
N LEU A 114 13.20 -2.51 31.23
CA LEU A 114 13.36 -3.17 29.93
C LEU A 114 12.49 -4.42 29.79
N LYS A 115 12.20 -5.13 30.89
CA LYS A 115 11.27 -6.27 30.90
C LYS A 115 9.87 -5.91 30.38
N GLY A 116 9.37 -4.73 30.72
CA GLY A 116 8.07 -4.24 30.23
C GLY A 116 8.09 -3.94 28.74
N PHE A 117 9.16 -3.28 28.26
CA PHE A 117 9.39 -3.06 26.83
C PHE A 117 9.40 -4.37 26.04
N ILE A 118 10.20 -5.36 26.50
CA ILE A 118 10.32 -6.66 25.83
C ILE A 118 8.98 -7.40 25.82
N SER A 119 8.25 -7.39 26.95
CA SER A 119 6.95 -8.06 27.03
C SER A 119 5.95 -7.48 26.03
N VAL A 120 5.83 -6.15 25.95
CA VAL A 120 4.98 -5.47 24.96
C VAL A 120 5.42 -5.76 23.54
N PHE A 121 6.73 -5.66 23.27
CA PHE A 121 7.28 -5.95 21.96
C PHE A 121 6.91 -7.35 21.50
N LEU A 122 7.09 -8.36 22.35
CA LEU A 122 6.74 -9.75 22.03
C LEU A 122 5.25 -9.93 21.77
N VAL A 123 4.38 -9.31 22.59
CA VAL A 123 2.93 -9.35 22.36
C VAL A 123 2.57 -8.76 20.99
N LEU A 124 3.08 -7.57 20.67
CA LEU A 124 2.82 -6.91 19.38
C LEU A 124 3.41 -7.68 18.20
N PHE A 125 4.63 -8.19 18.35
CA PHE A 125 5.36 -8.93 17.34
C PHE A 125 4.67 -10.26 17.01
N ILE A 126 4.18 -10.97 18.02
CA ILE A 126 3.41 -12.21 17.83
C ILE A 126 2.02 -11.90 17.29
N PHE A 127 1.34 -10.87 17.79
CA PHE A 127 0.00 -10.50 17.33
C PHE A 127 -0.04 -10.14 15.84
N SER A 128 0.98 -9.44 15.33
CA SER A 128 1.03 -8.97 13.94
C SER A 128 0.83 -10.07 12.87
N PRO A 129 1.61 -11.17 12.85
CA PRO A 129 1.41 -12.26 11.89
C PRO A 129 0.07 -12.99 12.10
N PHE A 130 -0.42 -13.12 13.33
CA PHE A 130 -1.73 -13.74 13.57
C PHE A 130 -2.89 -12.87 13.06
N ALA A 131 -2.82 -11.56 13.26
CA ALA A 131 -3.79 -10.61 12.70
C ALA A 131 -3.76 -10.67 11.17
N TYR A 132 -2.57 -10.70 10.56
CA TYR A 132 -2.45 -10.86 9.11
C TYR A 132 -3.02 -12.19 8.62
N ALA A 133 -2.67 -13.31 9.29
CA ALA A 133 -3.16 -14.64 8.95
C ALA A 133 -4.68 -14.73 9.07
N TYR A 134 -5.27 -14.18 10.14
CA TYR A 134 -6.72 -14.12 10.30
C TYR A 134 -7.40 -13.44 9.11
N VAL A 135 -6.92 -12.27 8.70
CA VAL A 135 -7.47 -11.57 7.53
C VAL A 135 -7.19 -12.35 6.24
N SER A 136 -6.05 -13.05 6.13
CA SER A 136 -5.73 -13.87 4.96
C SER A 136 -6.60 -15.12 4.82
N ILE A 137 -7.03 -15.71 5.94
CA ILE A 137 -7.88 -16.91 5.93
C ILE A 137 -9.35 -16.53 5.75
N THR A 138 -9.78 -15.40 6.32
CA THR A 138 -11.20 -14.99 6.31
C THR A 138 -11.63 -14.25 5.06
N GLN A 139 -10.73 -13.51 4.39
CA GLN A 139 -11.04 -12.80 3.15
C GLN A 139 -10.59 -13.62 1.95
N THR A 140 -11.56 -14.20 1.23
CA THR A 140 -11.31 -15.05 0.05
C THR A 140 -11.23 -14.28 -1.27
N ASP A 141 -11.55 -12.99 -1.26
CA ASP A 141 -11.60 -12.10 -2.44
C ASP A 141 -10.32 -11.26 -2.60
N LYS A 142 -9.27 -11.58 -1.86
CA LYS A 142 -8.01 -10.86 -1.94
C LYS A 142 -7.31 -11.11 -3.25
N ARG A 143 -6.72 -10.03 -3.79
CA ARG A 143 -5.84 -10.08 -4.96
C ARG A 143 -4.65 -11.04 -4.78
N THR A 144 -4.18 -11.25 -3.55
CA THR A 144 -3.08 -12.18 -3.27
C THR A 144 -3.46 -13.65 -3.48
N ASP A 145 -4.74 -13.96 -3.36
CA ASP A 145 -5.26 -15.34 -3.38
C ASP A 145 -6.00 -15.65 -4.70
N TYR A 146 -5.95 -14.73 -5.66
CA TYR A 146 -6.60 -14.88 -6.96
C TYR A 146 -5.96 -16.00 -7.79
N GLN A 147 -6.74 -17.03 -8.12
CA GLN A 147 -6.29 -18.20 -8.88
C GLN A 147 -6.20 -17.91 -10.40
N GLY A 148 -5.36 -16.96 -10.79
CA GLY A 148 -5.27 -16.50 -12.19
C GLY A 148 -5.01 -17.60 -13.21
N LYS A 149 -4.22 -18.62 -12.84
CA LYS A 149 -3.95 -19.80 -13.70
C LYS A 149 -5.20 -20.64 -13.95
N GLU A 150 -6.00 -20.92 -12.92
CA GLU A 150 -7.21 -21.73 -13.02
C GLU A 150 -8.30 -20.99 -13.79
N LYS A 151 -8.50 -19.70 -13.48
CA LYS A 151 -9.44 -18.84 -14.21
C LYS A 151 -9.07 -18.75 -15.70
N ALA A 152 -7.80 -18.55 -16.03
CA ALA A 152 -7.33 -18.56 -17.42
C ALA A 152 -7.54 -19.91 -18.11
N TYR A 153 -7.35 -21.02 -17.39
CA TYR A 153 -7.63 -22.35 -17.92
C TYR A 153 -9.12 -22.56 -18.22
N MET A 154 -10.01 -22.12 -17.32
CA MET A 154 -11.46 -22.18 -17.53
C MET A 154 -11.92 -21.34 -18.73
N VAL A 155 -11.40 -20.11 -18.86
CA VAL A 155 -11.65 -19.24 -20.02
C VAL A 155 -11.19 -19.91 -21.31
N LYS A 156 -9.99 -20.51 -21.31
CA LYS A 156 -9.47 -21.24 -22.48
C LYS A 156 -10.38 -22.41 -22.85
N LEU A 157 -10.82 -23.22 -21.88
CA LEU A 157 -11.72 -24.34 -22.14
C LEU A 157 -13.05 -23.87 -22.74
N TYR A 158 -13.63 -22.81 -22.19
CA TYR A 158 -14.86 -22.21 -22.70
C TYR A 158 -14.71 -21.74 -24.16
N LEU A 159 -13.67 -20.98 -24.45
CA LEU A 159 -13.38 -20.48 -25.80
C LEU A 159 -13.16 -21.62 -26.80
N ASN A 160 -12.37 -22.62 -26.42
CA ASN A 160 -12.12 -23.80 -27.26
C ASN A 160 -13.41 -24.58 -27.53
N GLY A 161 -14.28 -24.76 -26.53
CA GLY A 161 -15.57 -25.43 -26.67
C GLY A 161 -16.53 -24.71 -27.62
N LYS A 162 -16.36 -23.40 -27.78
CA LYS A 162 -17.10 -22.57 -28.77
C LYS A 162 -16.37 -22.44 -30.11
N GLY A 163 -15.24 -23.14 -30.29
CA GLY A 163 -14.47 -23.13 -31.55
C GLY A 163 -13.57 -21.89 -31.74
N HIS A 164 -13.31 -21.12 -30.67
CA HIS A 164 -12.38 -20.00 -30.65
C HIS A 164 -10.99 -20.49 -30.21
N LYS A 165 -10.19 -20.97 -31.16
CA LYS A 165 -8.86 -21.54 -30.87
C LYS A 165 -7.75 -20.48 -30.76
N LYS A 166 -7.94 -19.31 -31.38
CA LYS A 166 -6.98 -18.21 -31.38
C LYS A 166 -7.58 -16.97 -30.71
N ILE A 167 -6.81 -16.42 -29.78
CA ILE A 167 -7.12 -15.18 -29.08
C ILE A 167 -6.30 -14.07 -29.74
N ASN A 168 -6.98 -13.04 -30.25
CA ASN A 168 -6.34 -11.91 -30.92
C ASN A 168 -5.87 -10.89 -29.90
N TYR A 169 -6.78 -10.33 -29.10
CA TYR A 169 -6.42 -9.45 -27.99
C TYR A 169 -7.49 -9.45 -26.89
N ILE A 170 -7.13 -8.98 -25.71
CA ILE A 170 -8.01 -8.90 -24.53
C ILE A 170 -8.11 -7.44 -24.08
N ILE A 171 -9.32 -6.98 -23.75
CA ILE A 171 -9.55 -5.69 -23.11
C ILE A 171 -10.18 -5.89 -21.74
N GLY A 172 -9.65 -5.24 -20.71
CA GLY A 172 -10.25 -5.19 -19.38
C GLY A 172 -9.34 -4.44 -18.39
N ASN A 173 -9.73 -4.40 -17.11
CA ASN A 173 -8.89 -3.79 -16.09
C ASN A 173 -7.56 -4.53 -15.87
N GLU A 174 -6.64 -3.86 -15.17
CA GLU A 174 -5.30 -4.33 -14.85
C GLU A 174 -5.31 -5.71 -14.19
N TRP A 175 -6.36 -6.02 -13.44
CA TRP A 175 -6.44 -7.23 -12.64
C TRP A 175 -6.91 -8.42 -13.46
N LEU A 176 -8.14 -8.37 -13.99
CA LEU A 176 -8.73 -9.51 -14.67
C LEU A 176 -8.09 -9.77 -16.04
N ALA A 177 -8.00 -8.74 -16.89
CA ALA A 177 -7.37 -8.87 -18.19
C ALA A 177 -5.87 -9.14 -18.05
N GLY A 178 -5.18 -8.43 -17.15
CA GLY A 178 -3.76 -8.65 -16.88
C GLY A 178 -3.43 -10.10 -16.48
N ASN A 179 -4.21 -10.68 -15.56
CA ASN A 179 -4.03 -12.08 -15.14
C ASN A 179 -4.32 -13.05 -16.29
N LEU A 180 -5.41 -12.85 -17.04
CA LEU A 180 -5.74 -13.70 -18.20
C LEU A 180 -4.62 -13.65 -19.24
N CYS A 181 -4.13 -12.48 -19.59
CA CYS A 181 -3.04 -12.31 -20.54
C CYS A 181 -1.75 -12.99 -20.11
N TYR A 182 -1.46 -12.95 -18.82
CA TYR A 182 -0.26 -13.57 -18.27
C TYR A 182 -0.35 -15.11 -18.30
N HIS A 183 -1.51 -15.67 -17.92
CA HIS A 183 -1.70 -17.11 -17.70
C HIS A 183 -2.28 -17.88 -18.89
N LEU A 184 -2.95 -17.22 -19.85
CA LEU A 184 -3.47 -17.88 -21.05
C LEU A 184 -2.31 -18.45 -21.89
N ASN A 185 -2.52 -19.68 -22.37
CA ASN A 185 -1.60 -20.37 -23.26
C ASN A 185 -2.38 -21.03 -24.40
N PRO A 186 -2.25 -20.62 -25.68
CA PRO A 186 -1.35 -19.56 -26.14
C PRO A 186 -1.79 -18.17 -25.65
N ARG A 187 -0.81 -17.27 -25.50
CA ARG A 187 -1.07 -15.86 -25.16
C ARG A 187 -1.78 -15.14 -26.32
N PRO A 188 -2.49 -14.03 -26.05
CA PRO A 188 -3.11 -13.22 -27.09
C PRO A 188 -2.09 -12.72 -28.12
N THR A 189 -2.41 -12.85 -29.40
CA THR A 189 -1.48 -12.59 -30.51
C THR A 189 -1.05 -11.12 -30.61
N ASN A 190 -2.02 -10.21 -30.42
CA ASN A 190 -1.84 -8.77 -30.52
C ASN A 190 -1.74 -8.11 -29.13
N GLY A 191 -1.54 -8.90 -28.08
CA GLY A 191 -1.38 -8.42 -26.71
C GLY A 191 -2.69 -8.05 -26.02
N CYS A 192 -2.58 -7.18 -25.03
CA CYS A 192 -3.68 -6.85 -24.11
C CYS A 192 -3.76 -5.36 -23.87
N ASN A 193 -4.98 -4.83 -23.96
CA ASN A 193 -5.28 -3.43 -23.75
C ASN A 193 -5.92 -3.28 -22.37
N ILE A 194 -5.20 -2.59 -21.49
CA ILE A 194 -5.69 -2.33 -20.15
C ILE A 194 -6.57 -1.08 -20.17
N ALA A 195 -7.82 -1.26 -19.75
CA ALA A 195 -8.79 -0.18 -19.55
C ALA A 195 -9.27 -0.25 -18.10
N SER A 196 -8.71 0.62 -17.24
CA SER A 196 -8.91 0.57 -15.78
C SER A 196 -10.36 0.73 -15.34
N TRP A 197 -11.15 1.47 -16.12
CA TRP A 197 -12.60 1.69 -15.90
C TRP A 197 -13.47 0.53 -16.38
N LYS A 198 -12.91 -0.49 -17.04
CA LYS A 198 -13.68 -1.61 -17.57
C LYS A 198 -13.77 -2.73 -16.54
N GLU A 199 -14.97 -2.97 -16.03
CA GLU A 199 -15.21 -4.03 -15.04
C GLU A 199 -15.13 -5.42 -15.69
N ASP A 200 -15.82 -5.60 -16.81
CA ASP A 200 -15.85 -6.85 -17.56
C ASP A 200 -14.65 -7.02 -18.49
N VAL A 201 -14.37 -8.27 -18.84
CA VAL A 201 -13.28 -8.61 -19.78
C VAL A 201 -13.85 -8.98 -21.14
N GLU A 202 -13.39 -8.28 -22.17
CA GLU A 202 -13.70 -8.60 -23.57
C GLU A 202 -12.52 -9.33 -24.20
N ILE A 203 -12.81 -10.50 -24.76
CA ILE A 203 -11.84 -11.32 -25.46
C ILE A 203 -12.18 -11.32 -26.94
N PHE A 204 -11.29 -10.75 -27.73
CA PHE A 204 -11.41 -10.69 -29.18
C PHE A 204 -10.79 -11.95 -29.78
N THR A 205 -11.61 -12.73 -30.46
CA THR A 205 -11.20 -13.95 -31.17
C THR A 205 -11.31 -13.73 -32.68
N GLU A 206 -10.93 -14.71 -33.48
CA GLU A 206 -11.09 -14.64 -34.95
C GLU A 206 -12.56 -14.54 -35.41
N LYS A 207 -13.51 -15.02 -34.59
CA LYS A 207 -14.91 -15.21 -35.01
C LYS A 207 -15.91 -14.35 -34.25
N ALA A 208 -15.58 -13.93 -33.03
CA ALA A 208 -16.48 -13.17 -32.18
C ALA A 208 -15.73 -12.43 -31.06
N ILE A 209 -16.44 -11.50 -30.44
CA ILE A 209 -16.07 -10.89 -29.16
C ILE A 209 -16.80 -11.66 -28.07
N VAL A 210 -16.06 -12.21 -27.11
CA VAL A 210 -16.61 -12.93 -25.97
C VAL A 210 -16.43 -12.07 -24.73
N VAL A 211 -17.53 -11.78 -24.05
CA VAL A 211 -17.52 -10.96 -22.83
C VAL A 211 -17.64 -11.88 -21.62
N PHE A 212 -16.70 -11.77 -20.68
CA PHE A 212 -16.75 -12.41 -19.37
C PHE A 212 -17.06 -11.36 -18.32
N LYS A 213 -18.10 -11.60 -17.52
CA LYS A 213 -18.42 -10.68 -16.43
C LYS A 213 -17.35 -10.75 -15.36
N ALA A 214 -17.12 -9.64 -14.68
CA ALA A 214 -16.17 -9.59 -13.57
C ALA A 214 -16.48 -10.63 -12.48
N GLU A 215 -17.76 -10.90 -12.22
CA GLU A 215 -18.25 -11.87 -11.24
C GLU A 215 -17.87 -13.32 -11.58
N ASP A 216 -17.86 -13.67 -12.87
CA ASP A 216 -17.47 -15.01 -13.33
C ASP A 216 -15.97 -15.27 -13.14
N LEU A 217 -15.19 -14.18 -13.17
CA LEU A 217 -13.73 -14.22 -13.10
C LEU A 217 -13.19 -13.98 -11.69
N LYS A 218 -13.92 -13.29 -10.81
CA LYS A 218 -13.59 -13.14 -9.38
C LYS A 218 -13.63 -14.48 -8.64
#